data_AF-A0A455AZP9-F1
#
_entry.id   AF-A0A455AZP9-F1
#
_cell.length_a   1.000
_cell.length_b   1.000
_cell.length_c   1.000
_cell.angle_alpha   90.00
_cell.angle_beta   90.00
_cell.angle_gamma   90.00
#
_symmetry.space_group_name_H-M   'P 1'
#
loop_
_entity.id
_entity.type
_entity.pdbx_description
1 polymer ?
#
loop_
_entity_poly.entity_id
_entity_poly.type
_entity_poly.pdbx_seq_one_letter_code
_entity_poly.pdbx_strand_id
1 'polypeptide(L)'
;MTRSELKQRFSVFGEIEECTIHFRVQGDNYGFVTYRYAEEAFAAIESGHKLRQADEQPFDLCFGGRRQFCKRSYSDLDSNREDFDPAPVKSKFDSLDFDTLLKQAQKNLRR
;
A
#
# COMPACT_ATOMS: atom_id res chain seq x y z
N MET A 1 -3.03 -10.06 24.50
CA MET A 1 -2.16 -10.53 23.39
C MET A 1 -0.77 -9.90 23.52
N THR A 2 0.27 -10.72 23.64
CA THR A 2 1.69 -10.25 23.69
C THR A 2 2.40 -10.38 22.34
N ARG A 3 3.55 -9.71 22.16
CA ARG A 3 4.34 -9.77 20.90
C ARG A 3 4.70 -11.22 20.52
N SER A 4 5.13 -12.00 21.51
CA SER A 4 5.50 -13.40 21.32
C SER A 4 4.30 -14.27 20.96
N GLU A 5 3.16 -14.03 21.60
CA GLU A 5 1.92 -14.75 21.33
C GLU A 5 1.38 -14.45 19.93
N LEU A 6 1.38 -13.17 19.53
CA LEU A 6 1.00 -12.74 18.18
C LEU A 6 1.94 -13.35 17.14
N LYS A 7 3.26 -13.34 17.38
CA LYS A 7 4.22 -14.03 16.50
C LYS A 7 3.92 -15.53 16.40
N GLN A 8 3.72 -16.22 17.52
CA GLN A 8 3.52 -17.67 17.53
C GLN A 8 2.24 -18.08 16.80
N ARG A 9 1.14 -17.34 16.98
CA ARG A 9 -0.13 -17.62 16.29
C ARG A 9 -0.02 -17.45 14.79
N PHE A 10 0.62 -16.35 14.36
CA PHE A 10 0.75 -16.00 12.95
C PHE A 10 1.90 -16.72 12.23
N SER A 11 2.81 -17.35 12.98
CA SER A 11 3.92 -18.15 12.43
C SER A 11 3.45 -19.41 11.69
N VAL A 12 2.18 -19.82 11.85
CA VAL A 12 1.61 -20.95 11.11
C VAL A 12 1.46 -20.66 9.61
N PHE A 13 1.33 -19.39 9.24
CA PHE A 13 1.11 -18.98 7.86
C PHE A 13 2.40 -18.68 7.09
N GLY A 14 3.52 -18.47 7.79
CA GLY A 14 4.79 -18.13 7.16
C GLY A 14 5.85 -17.59 8.11
N GLU A 15 7.00 -17.24 7.54
CA GLU A 15 8.13 -16.67 8.27
C GLU A 15 7.88 -15.18 8.60
N ILE A 16 7.77 -14.87 9.89
CA ILE A 16 7.59 -13.50 10.38
C ILE A 16 8.95 -12.84 10.57
N GLU A 17 9.26 -11.86 9.71
CA GLU A 17 10.45 -11.02 9.84
C GLU A 17 10.31 -10.04 11.01
N GLU A 18 9.16 -9.38 11.11
CA GLU A 18 8.93 -8.36 12.12
C GLU A 18 7.52 -8.46 12.73
N CYS A 19 7.44 -8.28 14.04
CA CYS A 19 6.18 -8.15 14.75
C CYS A 19 6.25 -7.02 15.76
N THR A 20 5.27 -6.13 15.76
CA THR A 20 5.17 -5.00 16.70
C THR A 20 3.76 -4.89 17.25
N ILE A 21 3.64 -4.40 18.48
CA ILE A 21 2.35 -4.13 19.12
C ILE A 21 2.37 -2.69 19.58
N HIS A 22 1.33 -1.95 19.20
CA HIS A 22 1.11 -0.56 19.54
C HIS A 22 -0.10 -0.45 20.45
N PHE A 23 0.16 0.04 21.66
CA PHE A 23 -0.87 0.32 22.63
C PHE A 23 -1.31 1.78 22.48
N ARG A 24 -2.62 2.02 22.36
CA ARG A 24 -3.17 3.37 22.36
C ARG A 24 -3.78 3.68 23.72
N VAL A 25 -3.63 4.94 24.16
CA VAL A 25 -4.26 5.45 25.39
C VAL A 25 -5.77 5.63 25.21
N GLN A 26 -6.19 5.92 23.98
CA GLN A 26 -7.59 6.03 23.58
C GLN A 26 -7.81 5.25 22.27
N GLY A 27 -8.73 4.28 22.29
CA GLY A 27 -9.05 3.41 21.16
C GLY A 27 -8.40 2.02 21.26
N ASP A 28 -8.56 1.23 20.19
CA ASP A 28 -8.09 -0.16 20.17
C ASP A 28 -6.58 -0.26 19.96
N ASN A 29 -6.01 -1.27 20.60
CA ASN A 29 -4.62 -1.65 20.40
C ASN A 29 -4.48 -2.38 19.07
N TYR A 30 -3.38 -2.15 18.36
CA TYR A 30 -3.14 -2.78 17.06
C TYR A 30 -1.73 -3.35 17.00
N GLY A 31 -1.55 -4.40 16.22
CA GLY A 31 -0.27 -5.02 15.97
C GLY A 31 0.01 -5.11 14.48
N PHE A 32 1.29 -5.14 14.14
CA PHE A 32 1.73 -5.44 12.78
C PHE A 32 2.50 -6.75 12.78
N VAL A 33 2.25 -7.54 11.73
CA VAL A 33 3.01 -8.73 11.37
C VAL A 33 3.52 -8.51 9.96
N THR A 34 4.83 -8.52 9.81
CA THR A 34 5.51 -8.42 8.53
C THR A 34 6.05 -9.80 8.18
N TYR A 35 5.52 -10.36 7.09
CA TYR A 35 6.00 -11.60 6.51
C TYR A 35 7.08 -11.34 5.48
N ARG A 36 7.90 -12.36 5.23
CA ARG A 36 8.91 -12.32 4.20
C ARG A 36 8.30 -12.33 2.79
N TYR A 37 7.22 -13.10 2.60
CA TYR A 37 6.54 -13.21 1.31
C TYR A 37 5.09 -12.72 1.37
N ALA A 38 4.62 -12.12 0.27
CA ALA A 38 3.25 -11.62 0.18
C ALA A 38 2.20 -12.74 0.29
N GLU A 39 2.48 -13.93 -0.27
CA GLU A 39 1.60 -15.10 -0.23
C GLU A 39 1.29 -15.53 1.21
N GLU A 40 2.29 -15.48 2.10
CA GLU A 40 2.12 -15.79 3.53
C GLU A 40 1.19 -14.78 4.21
N ALA A 41 1.31 -13.49 3.85
CA ALA A 41 0.43 -12.44 4.35
C ALA A 41 -1.01 -12.63 3.85
N PHE A 42 -1.22 -13.04 2.59
CA PHE A 42 -2.54 -13.36 2.06
C PHE A 42 -3.18 -14.53 2.82
N ALA A 43 -2.45 -15.62 3.01
CA ALA A 43 -2.92 -16.77 3.77
C ALA A 43 -3.28 -16.40 5.22
N ALA A 44 -2.48 -15.53 5.85
CA ALA A 44 -2.71 -15.03 7.19
C ALA A 44 -3.99 -14.18 7.31
N ILE A 45 -4.32 -13.36 6.31
CA ILE A 45 -5.57 -12.59 6.33
C ILE A 45 -6.78 -13.49 6.06
N GLU A 46 -6.70 -14.39 5.09
CA GLU A 46 -7.80 -15.28 4.70
C GLU A 46 -8.15 -16.28 5.81
N SER A 47 -7.14 -16.84 6.48
CA SER A 47 -7.33 -17.90 7.48
C SER A 47 -7.04 -17.45 8.92
N GLY A 48 -6.46 -16.28 9.14
CA GLY A 48 -6.15 -15.78 10.49
C GLY A 48 -7.39 -15.47 11.32
N HIS A 49 -8.52 -15.11 10.70
CA HIS A 49 -9.79 -14.94 11.42
C HIS A 49 -10.27 -16.24 12.07
N LYS A 50 -9.86 -17.41 11.56
CA LYS A 50 -10.19 -18.73 12.12
C LYS A 50 -9.35 -19.08 13.36
N LEU A 51 -8.21 -18.42 13.55
CA LEU A 51 -7.36 -18.58 14.75
C LEU A 51 -7.92 -17.84 15.97
N ARG A 52 -9.02 -17.10 15.80
CA ARG A 52 -9.66 -16.39 16.90
C ARG A 52 -10.25 -17.38 17.90
N GLN A 53 -9.81 -17.29 19.16
CA GLN A 53 -10.43 -18.05 20.24
C GLN A 53 -11.74 -17.39 20.64
N ALA A 54 -12.75 -18.20 21.03
CA ALA A 54 -14.09 -17.70 21.38
C ALA A 54 -14.08 -16.77 22.61
N ASP A 55 -13.11 -16.93 23.50
CA ASP A 55 -12.95 -16.14 24.72
C ASP A 55 -12.12 -14.84 24.52
N GLU A 56 -11.69 -14.56 23.29
CA GLU A 56 -10.80 -13.42 23.01
C GLU A 56 -11.58 -12.22 22.44
N GLN A 57 -11.08 -11.01 22.69
CA GLN A 57 -11.68 -9.80 22.15
C GLN A 57 -11.71 -9.83 20.62
N PRO A 58 -12.78 -9.31 19.98
CA PRO A 58 -12.83 -9.18 18.53
C PRO A 58 -11.64 -8.34 18.05
N PHE A 59 -10.91 -8.86 17.06
CA PHE A 59 -9.90 -8.11 16.34
C PHE A 59 -10.17 -8.23 14.84
N ASP A 60 -9.86 -7.16 14.11
CA ASP A 60 -9.92 -7.14 12.66
C ASP A 60 -8.53 -7.40 12.08
N LEU A 61 -8.47 -8.29 11.10
CA LEU A 61 -7.28 -8.56 10.30
C LEU A 61 -7.45 -7.84 8.97
N CYS A 62 -6.52 -6.96 8.66
CA CYS A 62 -6.51 -6.23 7.40
C CYS A 62 -5.07 -6.14 6.91
N PHE A 63 -4.90 -6.00 5.59
CA PHE A 63 -3.62 -5.56 5.07
C PHE A 63 -3.27 -4.20 5.67
N GLY A 64 -2.07 -4.11 6.25
CA GLY A 64 -1.55 -2.83 6.72
C GLY A 64 -1.58 -1.82 5.58
N GLY A 65 -2.23 -0.68 5.80
CA GLY A 65 -2.43 0.31 4.74
C GLY A 65 -1.11 0.68 4.06
N ARG A 66 -1.04 0.49 2.74
CA ARG A 66 0.12 0.76 1.87
C ARG A 66 0.73 2.15 2.11
N ARG A 67 -0.09 3.09 2.56
CA ARG A 67 0.22 4.53 2.66
C ARG A 67 0.99 4.98 3.90
N GLN A 68 1.02 4.21 4.99
CA GLN A 68 1.63 4.69 6.25
C GLN A 68 3.02 4.07 6.54
N PHE A 69 3.35 2.92 5.94
CA PHE A 69 4.52 2.13 6.37
C PHE A 69 5.51 1.75 5.25
N CYS A 70 5.13 1.92 3.98
CA CYS A 70 6.11 1.82 2.89
C CYS A 70 7.03 3.05 2.94
N LYS A 71 8.31 2.87 3.29
CA LYS A 71 9.36 3.92 3.30
C LYS A 71 9.59 4.60 1.93
N ARG A 72 8.88 4.21 0.88
CA ARG A 72 8.94 4.81 -0.46
C ARG A 72 7.64 5.54 -0.73
N SER A 73 7.76 6.80 -1.14
CA SER A 73 6.66 7.61 -1.68
C SER A 73 6.03 6.86 -2.86
N TYR A 74 4.92 6.16 -2.60
CA TYR A 74 4.17 5.48 -3.64
C TYR A 74 3.09 6.46 -4.12
N SER A 75 3.24 6.96 -5.34
CA SER A 75 2.25 7.81 -5.99
C SER A 75 1.16 6.91 -6.57
N ASP A 76 0.01 6.83 -5.91
CA ASP A 76 -1.17 6.13 -6.43
C ASP A 76 -1.74 6.94 -7.61
N LEU A 77 -1.25 6.70 -8.83
CA LEU A 77 -1.72 7.37 -10.06
C LEU A 77 -3.14 6.96 -10.49
N ASP A 78 -3.84 6.14 -9.70
CA ASP A 78 -5.19 5.64 -9.97
C ASP A 78 -6.28 6.24 -9.07
N SER A 79 -5.90 7.01 -8.03
CA SER A 79 -6.86 7.55 -7.06
C SER A 79 -7.67 8.73 -7.58
N ASN A 80 -7.44 9.18 -8.81
CA ASN A 80 -8.16 10.28 -9.44
C ASN A 80 -8.79 9.87 -10.77
N ARG A 81 -9.70 8.89 -10.73
CA ARG A 81 -10.51 8.51 -11.90
C ARG A 81 -11.62 9.52 -12.20
N GLU A 82 -11.98 10.38 -11.25
CA GLU A 82 -13.10 11.33 -11.40
C GLU A 82 -12.71 12.68 -12.04
N ASP A 83 -11.42 13.01 -12.15
CA ASP A 83 -10.95 14.24 -12.83
C ASP A 83 -10.49 14.01 -14.28
N PHE A 84 -10.90 12.90 -14.91
CA PHE A 84 -10.70 12.68 -16.34
C PHE A 84 -11.88 13.29 -17.13
N ASP A 85 -12.12 14.58 -16.92
CA ASP A 85 -12.76 15.39 -17.95
C ASP A 85 -11.62 15.75 -18.92
N PRO A 86 -11.51 15.14 -20.11
CA PRO A 86 -10.57 15.63 -21.10
C PRO A 86 -11.08 17.01 -21.51
N ALA A 87 -10.66 18.03 -20.76
CA ALA A 87 -10.73 19.40 -21.22
C ALA A 87 -10.19 19.37 -22.65
N PRO A 88 -10.91 19.95 -23.63
CA PRO A 88 -10.45 19.94 -25.00
C PRO A 88 -9.23 20.86 -25.08
N VAL A 89 -8.07 20.32 -24.69
CA VAL A 89 -6.77 20.88 -24.95
C VAL A 89 -6.54 20.67 -26.43
N LYS A 90 -7.19 21.51 -27.25
CA LYS A 90 -6.73 21.80 -28.60
C LYS A 90 -5.38 22.48 -28.45
N SER A 91 -4.39 21.67 -28.12
CA SER A 91 -3.00 22.06 -28.07
C SER A 91 -2.63 22.36 -29.50
N LYS A 92 -2.10 23.56 -29.75
CA LYS A 92 -1.54 23.98 -31.05
C LYS A 92 -0.38 23.07 -31.51
N PHE A 93 0.01 22.11 -30.68
CA PHE A 93 0.99 21.07 -30.94
C PHE A 93 0.38 19.74 -31.40
N ASP A 94 -0.93 19.56 -31.32
CA ASP A 94 -1.63 18.32 -31.71
C ASP A 94 -1.63 18.10 -33.24
N SER A 95 -1.34 19.16 -34.00
CA SER A 95 -1.17 19.13 -35.46
C SER A 95 0.29 18.98 -35.90
N LEU A 96 1.25 18.91 -34.97
CA LEU A 96 2.68 18.85 -35.26
C LEU A 96 3.22 17.45 -35.01
N ASP A 97 3.93 16.91 -36.01
CA ASP A 97 4.52 15.59 -35.93
C ASP A 97 5.68 15.56 -34.92
N PHE A 98 5.97 14.39 -34.36
CA PHE A 98 6.92 14.19 -33.25
C PHE A 98 8.28 14.86 -33.50
N ASP A 99 8.82 14.70 -34.71
CA ASP A 99 10.10 15.28 -35.13
C ASP A 99 10.12 16.81 -35.08
N THR A 100 8.98 17.44 -35.33
CA THR A 100 8.85 18.91 -35.32
C THR A 100 8.88 19.45 -33.90
N LEU A 101 8.21 18.75 -32.97
CA LEU A 101 8.22 19.07 -31.55
C LEU A 101 9.62 18.92 -30.95
N LEU A 102 10.30 17.82 -31.29
CA LEU A 102 11.66 17.54 -30.82
C LEU A 102 12.65 18.63 -31.25
N LYS A 103 12.60 19.06 -32.52
CA LYS A 103 13.44 20.15 -33.03
C LYS A 103 13.17 21.49 -32.35
N GLN A 104 11.90 21.82 -32.09
CA GLN A 104 11.55 23.06 -31.38
C GLN A 104 12.07 23.06 -29.94
N ALA A 105 11.92 21.94 -29.21
CA ALA A 105 12.42 21.80 -27.86
C ALA A 105 13.96 21.95 -27.80
N GLN A 106 14.68 21.30 -28.72
CA GLN A 106 16.14 21.40 -28.81
C GLN A 106 16.62 22.82 -29.15
N LYS A 107 15.86 23.57 -29.97
CA LYS A 107 16.19 24.94 -30.34
C LYS A 107 16.03 25.91 -29.16
N ASN A 108 15.02 25.69 -28.31
CA ASN A 108 14.79 26.50 -27.11
C ASN A 108 15.81 26.25 -26.00
N LEU A 109 16.48 25.10 -25.99
CA LEU A 109 17.52 24.76 -25.01
C LEU A 109 18.87 25.45 -25.31
N ARG A 110 19.04 26.03 -26.50
CA ARG A 110 20.28 26.69 -26.95
C ARG A 110 20.28 28.22 -26.78
N ARG A 111 19.44 28.75 -25.87
CA ARG A 111 19.47 30.17 -25.48
C ARG A 111 20.11 30.35 -24.11
#